data_AF-A0A7S1MSB0-F1
#
_entry.id   AF-A0A7S1MSB0-F1
#
_cell.length_a   1.000
_cell.length_b   1.000
_cell.length_c   1.000
_cell.angle_alpha   90.00
_cell.angle_beta   90.00
_cell.angle_gamma   90.00
#
_symmetry.space_group_name_H-M   'P 1'
#
loop_
_entity.id
_entity.type
_entity.pdbx_description
1 polymer ?
#
loop_
_entity_poly.entity_id
_entity_poly.type
_entity_poly.pdbx_seq_one_letter_code
_entity_poly.pdbx_strand_id
1 'polypeptide(L)'
;PAPRACTFRVSFVGRAMADVLRRSAPSLQAVPRVPPQQPLARAITGPLQPLPQQARRGAFLRSSTDKMTRSSLSKAKYREQDQLELVDILAGQGRGSLLRGWRIELDPDGLLEVDFPDFCRATARLAWSGDAHLLFGADNDFSSLTLSELAPHQGELCDRFKRWIKERFAGPAEMFRAFDASARGSLSR
;
A
#
# COMPACT_ATOMS: atom_id res chain seq x y z
N PRO A 1 45.50 5.01 -19.34
CA PRO A 1 44.79 4.99 -18.04
C PRO A 1 43.32 4.57 -18.23
N ALA A 2 43.01 3.30 -17.97
CA ALA A 2 41.66 2.74 -18.06
C ALA A 2 41.07 2.53 -16.65
N PRO A 3 39.77 2.78 -16.41
CA PRO A 3 39.15 2.55 -15.11
C PRO A 3 38.81 1.06 -14.92
N ARG A 4 39.11 0.55 -13.72
CA ARG A 4 38.83 -0.82 -13.29
C ARG A 4 37.35 -0.95 -12.90
N ALA A 5 36.64 -1.86 -13.56
CA ALA A 5 35.31 -2.29 -13.16
C ALA A 5 35.41 -3.20 -11.92
N CYS A 6 34.76 -2.82 -10.84
CA CYS A 6 34.64 -3.62 -9.62
C CYS A 6 33.34 -4.41 -9.70
N THR A 7 33.43 -5.73 -9.92
CA THR A 7 32.28 -6.65 -9.91
C THR A 7 32.13 -7.22 -8.50
N PHE A 8 31.00 -6.92 -7.85
CA PHE A 8 30.70 -7.46 -6.52
C PHE A 8 29.86 -8.73 -6.66
N ARG A 9 30.45 -9.88 -6.33
CA ARG A 9 29.80 -11.20 -6.38
C ARG A 9 29.50 -11.64 -4.94
N VAL A 10 28.25 -11.60 -4.53
CA VAL A 10 27.82 -12.05 -3.20
C VAL A 10 27.55 -13.56 -3.25
N SER A 11 28.34 -14.34 -2.52
CA SER A 11 28.09 -15.76 -2.28
C SER A 11 27.30 -15.92 -0.98
N PHE A 12 26.24 -16.73 -1.04
CA PHE A 12 25.27 -16.93 0.03
C PHE A 12 25.53 -18.30 0.70
N VAL A 13 25.92 -18.28 1.98
CA VAL A 13 25.93 -19.43 2.92
C VAL A 13 25.61 -18.80 4.28
N GLY A 14 24.67 -19.18 5.13
CA GLY A 14 23.83 -20.37 5.29
C GLY A 14 23.86 -20.76 6.77
N ARG A 15 22.68 -20.79 7.44
CA ARG A 15 22.38 -21.25 8.84
C ARG A 15 22.81 -20.29 9.98
N ALA A 16 22.16 -20.17 11.14
CA ALA A 16 20.92 -20.68 11.78
C ALA A 16 20.69 -19.84 13.07
N MET A 17 19.69 -20.23 13.89
CA MET A 17 19.26 -19.74 15.23
C MET A 17 18.01 -18.83 15.13
N ALA A 18 16.78 -19.29 15.38
CA ALA A 18 16.19 -20.06 16.49
C ALA A 18 16.32 -19.37 17.85
N ASP A 19 15.16 -19.24 18.52
CA ASP A 19 14.94 -18.82 19.91
C ASP A 19 14.89 -17.33 20.29
N VAL A 20 13.85 -16.60 19.84
CA VAL A 20 13.17 -15.58 20.69
C VAL A 20 11.71 -15.42 20.26
N LEU A 21 10.83 -16.40 20.49
CA LEU A 21 9.37 -16.16 20.56
C LEU A 21 8.70 -17.21 21.46
N ARG A 22 8.81 -17.01 22.78
CA ARG A 22 7.91 -17.67 23.74
C ARG A 22 7.38 -16.61 24.69
N ARG A 23 6.11 -16.25 24.48
CA ARG A 23 5.09 -15.79 25.45
C ARG A 23 4.20 -14.74 24.80
N SER A 24 3.01 -15.16 24.37
CA SER A 24 1.71 -14.53 24.65
C SER A 24 0.69 -15.02 23.61
N ALA A 25 0.08 -16.18 23.88
CA ALA A 25 -1.13 -16.61 23.20
C ALA A 25 -2.33 -16.15 24.04
N PRO A 26 -3.25 -15.32 23.52
CA PRO A 26 -4.53 -15.09 24.16
C PRO A 26 -5.49 -16.26 23.88
N SER A 27 -6.16 -16.62 24.97
CA SER A 27 -7.21 -17.64 25.11
C SER A 27 -8.27 -17.62 24.01
N LEU A 28 -8.52 -18.79 23.40
CA LEU A 28 -9.67 -19.06 22.54
C LEU A 28 -10.95 -19.01 23.38
N GLN A 29 -11.69 -17.90 23.28
CA GLN A 29 -13.06 -17.85 23.79
C GLN A 29 -14.04 -18.42 22.75
N ALA A 30 -14.99 -19.19 23.27
CA ALA A 30 -15.95 -20.00 22.55
C ALA A 30 -16.92 -19.18 21.68
N VAL A 31 -17.17 -19.69 20.47
CA VAL A 31 -18.16 -19.18 19.52
C VAL A 31 -19.58 -19.56 19.99
N PRO A 32 -20.52 -18.61 20.14
CA PRO A 32 -21.92 -18.94 20.43
C PRO A 32 -22.61 -19.57 19.22
N ARG A 33 -23.33 -20.67 19.46
CA ARG A 33 -24.15 -21.39 18.46
C ARG A 33 -25.36 -20.55 18.04
N VAL A 34 -25.53 -20.39 16.73
CA VAL A 34 -26.72 -19.78 16.10
C VAL A 34 -27.86 -20.81 16.06
N PRO A 35 -29.06 -20.52 16.60
CA PRO A 35 -30.23 -21.37 16.42
C PRO A 35 -30.90 -21.14 15.06
N PRO A 36 -31.51 -22.18 14.46
CA PRO A 36 -32.21 -22.06 13.18
C PRO A 36 -33.58 -21.40 13.39
N GLN A 37 -33.86 -20.35 12.62
CA GLN A 37 -35.19 -19.72 12.55
C GLN A 37 -35.84 -20.04 11.21
N GLN A 38 -37.09 -20.51 11.31
CA GLN A 38 -37.95 -21.05 10.26
C GLN A 38 -38.55 -19.96 9.36
N PRO A 39 -39.07 -20.32 8.17
CA PRO A 39 -39.70 -19.36 7.26
C PRO A 39 -41.15 -19.07 7.68
N LEU A 40 -41.46 -17.78 7.88
CA LEU A 40 -42.84 -17.32 8.04
C LEU A 40 -43.33 -16.68 6.75
N ALA A 41 -44.24 -17.40 6.09
CA ALA A 41 -45.02 -16.92 4.98
C ALA A 41 -46.21 -16.06 5.45
N ARG A 42 -46.68 -15.24 4.51
CA ARG A 42 -48.04 -14.68 4.34
C ARG A 42 -48.40 -13.33 5.00
N ALA A 43 -48.63 -12.40 4.08
CA ALA A 43 -49.86 -11.65 3.87
C ALA A 43 -50.30 -10.66 4.96
N ILE A 44 -50.06 -9.37 4.67
CA ILE A 44 -50.93 -8.29 5.12
C ILE A 44 -51.28 -7.44 3.90
N THR A 45 -52.45 -7.70 3.35
CA THR A 45 -53.25 -6.78 2.54
C THR A 45 -53.71 -5.64 3.45
N GLY A 46 -53.24 -4.42 3.21
CA GLY A 46 -53.76 -3.19 3.80
C GLY A 46 -53.97 -2.13 2.72
N PRO A 47 -55.02 -1.29 2.80
CA PRO A 47 -55.32 -0.31 1.78
C PRO A 47 -54.32 0.86 1.78
N LEU A 48 -53.94 1.27 0.57
CA LEU A 48 -53.12 2.44 0.27
C LEU A 48 -53.75 3.72 0.83
N GLN A 49 -53.06 4.38 1.75
CA GLN A 49 -53.32 5.78 2.08
C GLN A 49 -52.70 6.68 1.01
N PRO A 50 -53.41 7.70 0.49
CA PRO A 50 -52.79 8.69 -0.39
C PRO A 50 -51.89 9.63 0.44
N LEU A 51 -50.62 9.71 0.04
CA LEU A 51 -49.66 10.65 0.60
C LEU A 51 -50.05 12.11 0.26
N PRO A 52 -49.84 13.06 1.18
CA PRO A 52 -50.14 14.47 0.94
C PRO A 52 -49.25 15.06 -0.17
N GLN A 53 -49.88 15.70 -1.15
CA GLN A 53 -49.25 16.52 -2.19
C GLN A 53 -48.69 17.81 -1.57
N GLN A 54 -47.54 17.77 -0.92
CA GLN A 54 -46.84 19.02 -0.54
C GLN A 54 -45.35 18.78 -0.30
N ALA A 55 -44.61 18.50 -1.37
CA ALA A 55 -43.16 18.72 -1.43
C ALA A 55 -42.67 18.81 -2.89
N ARG A 56 -43.18 19.80 -3.63
CA ARG A 56 -42.64 20.16 -4.96
C ARG A 56 -42.06 21.58 -4.96
N ARG A 57 -41.09 21.83 -4.09
CA ARG A 57 -40.17 22.99 -4.22
C ARG A 57 -38.80 22.61 -3.66
N GLY A 58 -37.86 22.26 -4.55
CA GLY A 58 -36.46 22.00 -4.17
C GLY A 58 -35.60 21.14 -5.09
N ALA A 59 -36.12 20.63 -6.21
CA ALA A 59 -35.41 19.63 -7.04
C ALA A 59 -34.87 20.19 -8.37
N PHE A 60 -34.22 21.36 -8.38
CA PHE A 60 -33.67 21.92 -9.64
C PHE A 60 -32.18 22.31 -9.61
N LEU A 61 -31.40 21.96 -8.56
CA LEU A 61 -29.96 22.29 -8.51
C LEU A 61 -29.04 21.13 -8.08
N ARG A 62 -29.44 19.85 -8.24
CA ARG A 62 -28.61 18.68 -7.85
C ARG A 62 -28.06 17.82 -9.01
N SER A 63 -28.32 18.18 -10.28
CA SER A 63 -28.01 17.31 -11.42
C SER A 63 -26.52 17.33 -11.85
N SER A 64 -25.82 18.45 -11.67
CA SER A 64 -24.41 18.56 -12.08
C SER A 64 -23.42 17.96 -11.07
N THR A 65 -23.72 18.04 -9.77
CA THR A 65 -22.84 17.48 -8.72
C THR A 65 -22.92 15.96 -8.67
N ASP A 66 -24.10 15.36 -8.88
CA ASP A 66 -24.28 13.90 -8.82
C ASP A 66 -23.55 13.13 -9.92
N LYS A 67 -23.37 13.73 -11.11
CA LYS A 67 -22.62 13.10 -12.20
C LYS A 67 -21.11 13.14 -11.96
N MET A 68 -20.61 14.24 -11.38
CA MET A 68 -19.19 14.42 -11.10
C MET A 68 -18.71 13.54 -9.95
N THR A 69 -19.53 13.40 -8.90
CA THR A 69 -19.23 12.52 -7.76
C THR A 69 -19.25 11.04 -8.16
N ARG A 70 -20.16 10.62 -9.04
CA ARG A 70 -20.21 9.21 -9.46
C ARG A 70 -18.99 8.76 -10.29
N SER A 71 -18.47 9.65 -11.13
CA SER A 71 -17.27 9.39 -11.95
C SER A 71 -15.98 9.40 -11.13
N SER A 72 -15.87 10.29 -10.14
CA SER A 72 -14.70 10.29 -9.25
C SER A 72 -14.68 9.06 -8.33
N LEU A 73 -15.83 8.63 -7.82
CA LEU A 73 -15.95 7.42 -7.01
C LEU A 73 -15.53 6.16 -7.77
N SER A 74 -15.85 6.05 -9.07
CA SER A 74 -15.38 4.91 -9.87
C SER A 74 -13.87 4.94 -10.06
N LYS A 75 -13.27 6.11 -10.34
CA LYS A 75 -11.81 6.24 -10.47
C LYS A 75 -11.07 5.87 -9.18
N ALA A 76 -11.56 6.36 -8.03
CA ALA A 76 -10.96 6.04 -6.72
C ALA A 76 -11.00 4.54 -6.43
N LYS A 77 -12.12 3.88 -6.75
CA LYS A 77 -12.27 2.43 -6.59
C LYS A 77 -11.29 1.64 -7.47
N TYR A 78 -11.13 2.01 -8.74
CA TYR A 78 -10.17 1.33 -9.63
C TYR A 78 -8.73 1.57 -9.21
N ARG A 79 -8.39 2.79 -8.77
CA ARG A 79 -7.09 3.09 -8.18
C ARG A 79 -6.79 2.19 -6.99
N GLU A 80 -7.72 2.08 -6.04
CA GLU A 80 -7.53 1.24 -4.85
C GLU A 80 -7.31 -0.23 -5.23
N GLN A 81 -8.07 -0.73 -6.22
CA GLN A 81 -7.89 -2.08 -6.75
C GLN A 81 -6.49 -2.27 -7.36
N ASP A 82 -6.04 -1.34 -8.19
CA ASP A 82 -4.74 -1.36 -8.86
C ASP A 82 -3.58 -1.24 -7.84
N GLN A 83 -3.75 -0.42 -6.80
CA GLN A 83 -2.82 -0.32 -5.68
C GLN A 83 -2.67 -1.66 -4.96
N LEU A 84 -3.79 -2.29 -4.60
CA LEU A 84 -3.79 -3.57 -3.87
C LEU A 84 -3.11 -4.68 -4.68
N GLU A 85 -3.43 -4.78 -5.97
CA GLU A 85 -2.83 -5.78 -6.86
C GLU A 85 -1.32 -5.58 -6.99
N LEU A 86 -0.88 -4.35 -7.27
CA LEU A 86 0.55 -4.07 -7.41
C LEU A 86 1.30 -4.27 -6.09
N VAL A 87 0.69 -3.90 -4.96
CA VAL A 87 1.26 -4.14 -3.62
C VAL A 87 1.46 -5.63 -3.35
N ASP A 88 0.51 -6.48 -3.72
CA ASP A 88 0.61 -7.93 -3.54
C ASP A 88 1.75 -8.53 -4.38
N ILE A 89 1.84 -8.13 -5.66
CA ILE A 89 2.92 -8.53 -6.57
C ILE A 89 4.30 -8.13 -6.01
N LEU A 90 4.44 -6.87 -5.58
CA LEU A 90 5.68 -6.37 -5.00
C LEU A 90 6.03 -7.11 -3.70
N ALA A 91 5.05 -7.35 -2.83
CA ALA A 91 5.27 -8.14 -1.62
C ALA A 91 5.77 -9.56 -1.96
N GLY A 92 5.25 -10.18 -3.01
CA GLY A 92 5.74 -11.44 -3.58
C GLY A 92 7.24 -11.40 -3.92
N GLN A 93 7.67 -10.42 -4.72
CA GLN A 93 9.10 -10.21 -5.05
C GLN A 93 9.94 -9.91 -3.80
N GLY A 94 9.33 -9.22 -2.84
CA GLY A 94 9.91 -8.87 -1.55
C GLY A 94 10.01 -10.02 -0.54
N ARG A 95 9.55 -11.24 -0.86
CA ARG A 95 9.45 -12.37 0.11
C ARG A 95 8.53 -12.03 1.29
N GLY A 96 7.37 -11.45 0.99
CA GLY A 96 6.35 -11.01 1.95
C GLY A 96 6.53 -9.57 2.45
N SER A 97 7.56 -8.85 2.00
CA SER A 97 7.80 -7.46 2.40
C SER A 97 7.61 -6.50 1.22
N LEU A 98 6.56 -5.69 1.27
CA LEU A 98 6.29 -4.65 0.26
C LEU A 98 7.51 -3.75 0.04
N LEU A 99 8.09 -3.20 1.11
CA LEU A 99 9.24 -2.28 1.01
C LEU A 99 10.44 -2.93 0.34
N ARG A 100 10.66 -4.23 0.60
CA ARG A 100 11.74 -4.98 -0.07
C ARG A 100 11.44 -5.18 -1.55
N GLY A 101 10.19 -5.50 -1.91
CA GLY A 101 9.75 -5.61 -3.30
C GLY A 101 9.89 -4.30 -4.06
N TRP A 102 9.39 -3.21 -3.49
CA TRP A 102 9.55 -1.84 -3.99
C TRP A 102 11.02 -1.53 -4.28
N ARG A 103 11.91 -1.76 -3.31
CA ARG A 103 13.35 -1.48 -3.43
C ARG A 103 14.07 -2.33 -4.49
N ILE A 104 13.54 -3.51 -4.82
CA ILE A 104 14.11 -4.41 -5.83
C ILE A 104 13.60 -4.03 -7.23
N GLU A 105 12.31 -3.76 -7.36
CA GLU A 105 11.65 -3.68 -8.68
C GLU A 105 11.44 -2.26 -9.19
N LEU A 106 11.09 -1.32 -8.31
CA LEU A 106 10.70 0.04 -8.68
C LEU A 106 11.74 1.09 -8.30
N ASP A 107 12.46 0.89 -7.19
CA ASP A 107 13.39 1.87 -6.64
C ASP A 107 14.74 1.24 -6.31
N PRO A 108 15.55 0.85 -7.32
CA PRO A 108 16.87 0.26 -7.13
C PRO A 108 17.91 1.26 -6.57
N ASP A 109 17.64 2.56 -6.57
CA ASP A 109 18.54 3.59 -6.06
C ASP A 109 18.18 4.06 -4.64
N GLY A 110 16.94 3.86 -4.19
CA GLY A 110 16.48 4.19 -2.84
C GLY A 110 15.98 5.62 -2.69
N LEU A 111 15.40 6.19 -3.74
CA LEU A 111 14.82 7.53 -3.79
C LEU A 111 13.42 7.60 -3.18
N LEU A 112 12.75 6.45 -3.00
CA LEU A 112 11.35 6.29 -2.59
C LEU A 112 10.31 6.81 -3.60
N GLU A 113 10.74 6.98 -4.83
CA GLU A 113 9.94 7.36 -6.00
C GLU A 113 10.44 6.61 -7.23
N VAL A 114 9.58 6.45 -8.22
CA VAL A 114 9.92 5.86 -9.52
C VAL A 114 9.31 6.71 -10.63
N ASP A 115 10.08 7.01 -11.67
CA ASP A 115 9.56 7.76 -12.81
C ASP A 115 8.64 6.89 -13.68
N PHE A 116 7.82 7.53 -14.51
CA PHE A 116 6.85 6.81 -15.35
C PHE A 116 7.51 5.80 -16.33
N PRO A 117 8.61 6.12 -17.03
CA PRO A 117 9.30 5.15 -17.89
C PRO A 117 9.84 3.91 -17.16
N ASP A 118 10.48 4.07 -15.99
CA ASP A 118 10.99 2.96 -15.19
C ASP A 118 9.85 2.14 -14.60
N PHE A 119 8.78 2.81 -14.14
CA PHE A 119 7.58 2.15 -13.68
C PHE A 119 6.99 1.23 -14.76
N CYS A 120 6.82 1.73 -15.99
CA CYS A 120 6.32 0.93 -17.12
C CYS A 120 7.22 -0.26 -17.43
N ARG A 121 8.55 -0.07 -17.42
CA ARG A 121 9.50 -1.18 -17.64
C ARG A 121 9.41 -2.23 -16.54
N ALA A 122 9.28 -1.81 -15.29
CA ALA A 122 9.22 -2.70 -14.15
C ALA A 122 7.92 -3.50 -14.12
N THR A 123 6.78 -2.83 -14.27
CA THR A 123 5.46 -3.47 -14.28
C THR A 123 5.28 -4.44 -15.44
N ALA A 124 5.88 -4.16 -16.61
CA ALA A 124 5.94 -5.11 -17.72
C ALA A 124 6.70 -6.41 -17.36
N ARG A 125 7.83 -6.32 -16.65
CA ARG A 125 8.56 -7.51 -16.16
C ARG A 125 7.78 -8.28 -15.10
N LEU A 126 7.00 -7.57 -14.29
CA LEU A 126 6.14 -8.14 -13.25
C LEU A 126 4.83 -8.73 -13.80
N ALA A 127 4.57 -8.56 -15.11
CA ALA A 127 3.32 -8.95 -15.76
C ALA A 127 2.07 -8.34 -15.09
N TRP A 128 2.19 -7.12 -14.55
CA TRP A 128 1.06 -6.36 -14.02
C TRP A 128 0.32 -5.64 -15.14
N SER A 129 -1.02 -5.67 -15.10
CA SER A 129 -1.89 -5.15 -16.17
C SER A 129 -2.89 -4.08 -15.72
N GLY A 130 -2.67 -3.46 -14.56
CA GLY A 130 -3.51 -2.37 -14.08
C GLY A 130 -3.25 -1.04 -14.79
N ASP A 131 -4.03 -0.01 -14.45
CA ASP A 131 -3.95 1.31 -15.08
C ASP A 131 -2.93 2.21 -14.37
N ALA A 132 -1.75 2.36 -14.99
CA ALA A 132 -0.70 3.23 -14.50
C ALA A 132 -1.17 4.69 -14.31
N HIS A 133 -2.07 5.20 -15.16
CA HIS A 133 -2.55 6.58 -15.05
C HIS A 133 -3.47 6.81 -13.85
N LEU A 134 -4.05 5.74 -13.30
CA LEU A 134 -4.81 5.85 -12.06
C LEU A 134 -3.88 5.98 -10.86
N LEU A 135 -2.69 5.38 -10.89
CA LEU A 135 -1.75 5.41 -9.77
C LEU A 135 -1.01 6.75 -9.66
N PHE A 136 -0.58 7.33 -10.79
CA PHE A 136 0.16 8.59 -10.82
C PHE A 136 -0.75 9.81 -10.58
N GLY A 137 -0.20 10.88 -9.99
CA GLY A 137 -0.89 12.16 -9.85
C GLY A 137 -1.87 12.24 -8.69
N ALA A 138 -1.70 11.41 -7.66
CA ALA A 138 -2.50 11.57 -6.44
C ALA A 138 -2.06 12.81 -5.65
N ASP A 139 -0.81 13.23 -5.79
CA ASP A 139 -0.25 14.48 -5.24
C ASP A 139 -0.33 15.69 -6.20
N ASN A 140 -0.93 15.51 -7.40
CA ASN A 140 -0.93 16.44 -8.54
C ASN A 140 0.41 16.57 -9.29
N ASP A 141 1.37 15.69 -9.02
CA ASP A 141 2.52 15.45 -9.87
C ASP A 141 2.36 14.14 -10.65
N PHE A 142 2.52 14.22 -11.96
CA PHE A 142 2.41 13.06 -12.86
C PHE A 142 3.79 12.57 -13.32
N SER A 143 4.87 13.15 -12.81
CA SER A 143 6.24 12.84 -13.22
C SER A 143 6.77 11.55 -12.61
N SER A 144 6.38 11.27 -11.35
CA SER A 144 6.83 10.11 -10.59
C SER A 144 5.68 9.52 -9.78
N LEU A 145 5.86 8.27 -9.36
CA LEU A 145 5.01 7.58 -8.40
C LEU A 145 5.79 7.40 -7.10
N THR A 146 5.29 7.95 -6.01
CA THR A 146 5.91 7.78 -4.69
C THR A 146 5.38 6.55 -3.96
N LEU A 147 6.15 6.03 -3.01
CA LEU A 147 5.68 4.96 -2.12
C LEU A 147 4.38 5.35 -1.39
N SER A 148 4.23 6.62 -1.02
CA SER A 148 3.06 7.12 -0.30
C SER A 148 1.81 7.17 -1.18
N GLU A 149 1.96 7.37 -2.49
CA GLU A 149 0.83 7.29 -3.43
C GLU A 149 0.41 5.86 -3.71
N LEU A 150 1.36 4.91 -3.79
CA LEU A 150 1.03 3.50 -3.98
C LEU A 150 0.47 2.85 -2.70
N ALA A 151 1.14 3.08 -1.56
CA ALA A 151 0.85 2.43 -0.28
C ALA A 151 0.91 3.45 0.88
N PRO A 152 -0.17 4.23 1.10
CA PRO A 152 -0.18 5.37 2.01
C PRO A 152 0.30 5.06 3.43
N HIS A 153 -0.13 3.93 4.00
CA HIS A 153 0.27 3.53 5.35
C HIS A 153 1.77 3.24 5.47
N GLN A 154 2.36 2.55 4.49
CA GLN A 154 3.78 2.25 4.45
C GLN A 154 4.62 3.50 4.13
N GLY A 155 4.11 4.39 3.27
CA GLY A 155 4.69 5.70 3.03
C GLY A 155 4.79 6.53 4.32
N GLU A 156 3.71 6.62 5.08
CA GLU A 156 3.69 7.32 6.37
C GLU A 156 4.70 6.72 7.37
N LEU A 157 4.81 5.38 7.43
CA LEU A 157 5.83 4.71 8.26
C LEU A 157 7.25 5.10 7.85
N CYS A 158 7.55 5.08 6.56
CA CYS A 158 8.85 5.49 6.02
C CYS A 158 9.16 6.96 6.33
N ASP A 159 8.19 7.85 6.19
CA ASP A 159 8.38 9.28 6.47
C ASP A 159 8.59 9.57 7.96
N ARG A 160 7.85 8.90 8.84
CA ARG A 160 8.10 8.97 10.29
C ARG A 160 9.49 8.45 10.64
N PHE A 161 9.92 7.36 10.03
CA PHE A 161 11.26 6.81 10.24
C PHE A 161 12.35 7.76 9.75
N LYS A 162 12.22 8.33 8.55
CA LYS A 162 13.13 9.35 8.01
C LYS A 162 13.25 10.56 8.93
N ARG A 163 12.13 11.03 9.48
CA ARG A 163 12.09 12.14 10.42
C ARG A 163 12.84 11.79 11.72
N TRP A 164 12.54 10.64 12.30
CA TRP A 164 13.22 10.14 13.50
C TRP A 164 14.73 10.01 13.29
N ILE A 165 15.19 9.51 12.13
CA ILE A 165 16.62 9.44 11.78
C ILE A 165 17.26 10.84 11.81
N LYS A 166 16.65 11.81 11.12
CA LYS A 166 17.16 13.18 11.06
C LYS A 166 17.22 13.81 12.45
N GLU A 167 16.17 13.66 13.25
CA GLU A 167 16.09 14.24 14.59
C GLU A 167 17.09 13.60 15.56
N ARG A 168 17.24 12.27 15.52
CA ARG A 168 18.04 11.54 16.51
C ARG A 168 19.53 11.45 16.16
N PHE A 169 19.85 11.42 14.87
CA PHE A 169 21.21 11.14 14.39
C PHE A 169 21.74 12.22 13.43
N ALA A 170 20.96 13.24 13.04
CA ALA A 170 21.28 14.21 11.98
C ALA A 170 21.21 13.66 10.53
N GLY A 171 21.15 12.34 10.35
CA GLY A 171 21.03 11.74 9.03
C GLY A 171 21.23 10.22 9.00
N PRO A 172 20.96 9.57 7.85
CA PRO A 172 21.09 8.13 7.71
C PRO A 172 22.54 7.64 7.81
N ALA A 173 23.52 8.44 7.35
CA ALA A 173 24.94 8.09 7.43
C ALA A 173 25.44 8.10 8.89
N GLU A 174 24.99 9.08 9.68
CA GLU A 174 25.28 9.19 11.11
C GLU A 174 24.60 8.08 11.91
N MET A 175 23.33 7.77 11.59
CA MET A 175 22.64 6.62 12.18
C MET A 175 23.42 5.33 11.91
N PHE A 176 23.84 5.10 10.66
CA PHE A 176 24.62 3.92 10.31
C PHE A 176 25.93 3.85 11.10
N ARG A 177 26.68 4.96 11.18
CA ARG A 177 27.92 5.04 11.98
C ARG A 177 27.67 4.78 13.47
N ALA A 178 26.56 5.26 14.02
CA ALA A 178 26.19 5.01 15.40
C ALA A 178 25.88 3.52 15.67
N PHE A 179 25.36 2.80 14.68
CA PHE A 179 25.05 1.36 14.80
C PHE A 179 26.25 0.47 14.45
N ASP A 180 27.11 0.90 13.53
CA ASP A 180 28.35 0.19 13.18
C ASP A 180 29.48 0.58 14.14
N ALA A 181 29.31 0.26 15.42
CA ALA A 181 30.33 0.48 16.45
C ALA A 181 31.67 -0.18 16.11
N SER A 182 31.64 -1.23 15.27
CA SER A 182 32.81 -1.96 14.80
C SER A 182 33.53 -1.34 13.59
N ALA A 183 32.96 -0.30 12.97
CA ALA A 183 33.44 0.32 11.74
C ALA A 183 33.72 -0.71 10.61
N ARG A 184 32.92 -1.78 10.53
CA ARG A 184 33.07 -2.83 9.52
C ARG A 184 32.42 -2.48 8.20
N GLY A 185 31.70 -1.36 8.12
CA GLY A 185 30.91 -0.97 6.96
C GLY A 185 29.68 -1.85 6.76
N SER A 186 29.24 -2.59 7.78
CA SER A 186 28.08 -3.46 7.70
C SER A 186 27.36 -3.63 9.05
N LEU A 187 26.03 -3.72 9.00
CA LEU A 187 25.19 -4.08 10.13
C LEU A 187 24.70 -5.51 9.92
N SER A 188 25.08 -6.42 10.81
CA SER A 188 24.51 -7.76 10.88
C SER A 188 23.24 -7.73 11.73
N ARG A 189 22.23 -8.52 11.34
CA ARG A 189 21.07 -8.81 12.18
C ARG A 189 21.47 -9.59 13.42
#